data_AF-J7LC71-F1
#
_entry.id   AF-J7LC71-F1
#
_cell.length_a   1.000
_cell.length_b   1.000
_cell.length_c   1.000
_cell.angle_alpha   90.00
_cell.angle_beta   90.00
_cell.angle_gamma   90.00
#
_symmetry.space_group_name_H-M   'P 1'
#
loop_
_entity.id
_entity.type
_entity.pdbx_description
1 polymer ?
#
loop_
_entity_poly.entity_id
_entity_poly.type
_entity_poly.pdbx_seq_one_letter_code
_entity_poly.pdbx_strand_id
1 'polypeptide(L)'
;MRGVTTRRTTLLLPTGMPIDDWEAIGHHIFVISDSSGWWLGDWLVYGQENYPNRYKCAIAATSLDYQTLRNYAWVARKFVPERRREKLSMQHHAEVAGLSLEEQEHWLSQAEAEGWSRNELRRRTQAGAKRTPAQISSVQVNVRGSRKEHWQKAAESSGMELVDWIGTTLDTAAQHALTSVVEKAEAQ
;
A
#
# COMPACT_ATOMS: atom_id res chain seq x y z
N MET A 1 -15.42 20.00 -26.85
CA MET A 1 -15.25 18.56 -27.16
C MET A 1 -16.45 17.98 -27.93
N ARG A 2 -16.80 18.51 -29.12
CA ARG A 2 -17.78 17.83 -29.99
C ARG A 2 -17.03 16.80 -30.86
N GLY A 3 -17.51 15.57 -30.94
CA GLY A 3 -16.98 14.54 -31.86
C GLY A 3 -16.06 13.48 -31.26
N VAL A 4 -15.64 13.60 -29.99
CA VAL A 4 -14.91 12.53 -29.30
C VAL A 4 -15.91 11.50 -28.77
N THR A 5 -15.73 10.23 -29.10
CA THR A 5 -16.57 9.13 -28.60
C THR A 5 -15.72 8.09 -27.89
N THR A 6 -16.05 7.79 -26.63
CA THR A 6 -15.40 6.75 -25.83
C THR A 6 -16.28 5.50 -25.75
N ARG A 7 -15.65 4.34 -25.87
CA ARG A 7 -16.20 3.01 -25.57
C ARG A 7 -15.19 2.24 -24.73
N ARG A 8 -15.62 1.16 -24.07
CA ARG A 8 -14.76 0.32 -23.22
C ARG A 8 -13.43 -0.09 -23.88
N THR A 9 -13.42 -0.27 -25.20
CA THR A 9 -12.25 -0.75 -25.96
C THR A 9 -11.80 0.20 -27.06
N THR A 10 -12.35 1.43 -27.17
CA THR A 10 -12.03 2.34 -28.28
C THR A 10 -12.23 3.80 -27.91
N LEU A 11 -11.27 4.64 -28.33
CA LEU A 11 -11.38 6.10 -28.37
C LEU A 11 -11.44 6.53 -29.85
N LEU A 12 -12.56 7.11 -30.27
CA LEU A 12 -12.72 7.64 -31.63
C LEU A 12 -12.49 9.15 -31.60
N LEU A 13 -11.51 9.59 -32.39
CA LEU A 13 -11.13 10.99 -32.54
C LEU A 13 -11.53 11.49 -33.94
N PRO A 14 -12.07 12.71 -34.07
CA PRO A 14 -12.41 13.28 -35.36
C PRO A 14 -11.15 13.55 -36.20
N THR A 15 -11.28 13.44 -37.51
CA THR A 15 -10.21 13.81 -38.45
C THR A 15 -9.91 15.31 -38.37
N GLY A 16 -8.63 15.68 -38.44
CA GLY A 16 -8.22 17.09 -38.41
C GLY A 16 -8.27 17.73 -37.02
N MET A 17 -8.28 16.92 -35.95
CA MET A 17 -8.15 17.40 -34.57
C MET A 17 -6.88 18.24 -34.38
N PRO A 18 -6.97 19.45 -33.80
CA PRO A 18 -5.81 20.23 -33.40
C PRO A 18 -4.92 19.47 -32.39
N ILE A 19 -3.61 19.70 -32.44
CA ILE A 19 -2.65 19.01 -31.56
C ILE A 19 -2.93 19.29 -30.08
N ASP A 20 -3.24 20.54 -29.71
CA ASP A 20 -3.52 20.92 -28.32
C ASP A 20 -4.75 20.18 -27.75
N ASP A 21 -5.79 19.99 -28.56
CA ASP A 21 -6.99 19.23 -28.18
C ASP A 21 -6.66 17.74 -28.00
N TRP A 22 -5.81 17.19 -28.86
CA TRP A 22 -5.35 15.80 -28.78
C TRP A 22 -4.51 15.57 -27.51
N GLU A 23 -3.58 16.48 -27.22
CA GLU A 23 -2.75 16.43 -26.01
C GLU A 23 -3.59 16.53 -24.73
N ALA A 24 -4.58 17.44 -24.70
CA ALA A 24 -5.48 17.57 -23.56
C ALA A 24 -6.29 16.29 -23.29
N ILE A 25 -6.76 15.60 -24.35
CA ILE A 25 -7.43 14.29 -24.21
C ILE A 25 -6.47 13.25 -23.65
N GLY A 26 -5.24 13.18 -24.17
CA GLY A 26 -4.21 12.28 -23.67
C GLY A 26 -3.91 12.50 -22.18
N HIS A 27 -3.79 13.77 -21.78
CA HIS A 27 -3.57 14.14 -20.38
C HIS A 27 -4.73 13.69 -19.47
N HIS A 28 -5.99 13.91 -19.88
CA HIS A 28 -7.15 13.45 -19.10
C HIS A 28 -7.19 11.92 -18.95
N ILE A 29 -6.89 11.17 -20.01
CA ILE A 29 -6.82 9.71 -19.95
C ILE A 29 -5.75 9.28 -18.96
N PHE A 30 -4.57 9.91 -19.01
CA PHE A 30 -3.49 9.63 -18.09
C PHE A 30 -3.88 9.93 -16.64
N VAL A 31 -4.43 11.11 -16.35
CA VAL A 31 -4.85 11.49 -14.99
C VAL A 31 -5.85 10.50 -14.40
N ILE A 32 -6.86 10.10 -15.18
CA ILE A 32 -7.85 9.10 -14.74
C ILE A 32 -7.16 7.75 -14.49
N SER A 33 -6.32 7.31 -15.41
CA SER A 33 -5.63 6.02 -15.30
C SER A 33 -4.69 5.99 -14.08
N ASP A 34 -3.85 7.00 -13.89
CA ASP A 34 -2.87 7.06 -12.82
C ASP A 34 -3.53 7.23 -11.44
N SER A 35 -4.64 7.96 -11.37
CA SER A 35 -5.42 8.15 -10.14
C SER A 35 -6.28 6.93 -9.77
N SER A 36 -6.68 6.11 -10.75
CA SER A 36 -7.65 5.03 -10.52
C SER A 36 -7.21 4.03 -9.45
N GLY A 37 -5.91 3.75 -9.35
CA GLY A 37 -5.36 2.88 -8.30
C GLY A 37 -5.59 3.45 -6.90
N TRP A 38 -5.38 4.76 -6.72
CA TRP A 38 -5.66 5.45 -5.46
C TRP A 38 -7.14 5.37 -5.11
N TRP A 39 -8.03 5.67 -6.06
CA TRP A 39 -9.47 5.64 -5.82
C TRP A 39 -9.98 4.23 -5.48
N LEU A 40 -9.48 3.19 -6.16
CA LEU A 40 -9.78 1.80 -5.82
C LEU A 40 -9.26 1.43 -4.43
N GLY A 41 -8.08 1.92 -4.06
CA GLY A 41 -7.53 1.77 -2.72
C GLY A 41 -8.42 2.42 -1.66
N ASP A 42 -8.77 3.70 -1.84
CA ASP A 42 -9.61 4.47 -0.92
C ASP A 42 -11.00 3.85 -0.77
N TRP A 43 -11.60 3.42 -1.88
CA TRP A 43 -12.87 2.71 -1.89
C TRP A 43 -12.84 1.41 -1.08
N LEU A 44 -11.76 0.62 -1.20
CA LEU A 44 -11.57 -0.61 -0.43
C LEU A 44 -11.29 -0.36 1.04
N VAL A 45 -10.57 0.73 1.36
CA VAL A 45 -10.30 1.16 2.74
C VAL A 45 -11.60 1.57 3.41
N TYR A 46 -12.40 2.42 2.78
CA TYR A 46 -13.73 2.79 3.28
C TYR A 46 -14.63 1.56 3.51
N GLY A 47 -14.59 0.60 2.58
CA GLY A 47 -15.39 -0.61 2.69
C GLY A 47 -15.00 -1.54 3.84
N GLN A 48 -13.84 -1.36 4.47
CA GLN A 48 -13.34 -2.24 5.54
C GLN A 48 -14.25 -2.28 6.76
N GLU A 49 -14.78 -1.13 7.18
CA GLU A 49 -15.63 -1.02 8.36
C GLU A 49 -17.11 -1.32 8.06
N ASN A 50 -17.50 -1.16 6.79
CA ASN A 50 -18.90 -1.17 6.39
C ASN A 50 -19.33 -2.51 5.72
N TYR A 51 -18.40 -3.24 5.12
CA TYR A 51 -18.70 -4.39 4.27
C TYR A 51 -17.73 -5.57 4.47
N PRO A 52 -18.09 -6.57 5.30
CA PRO A 52 -17.25 -7.76 5.55
C PRO A 52 -16.83 -8.52 4.28
N ASN A 53 -17.69 -8.54 3.26
CA ASN A 53 -17.44 -9.24 1.99
C ASN A 53 -16.88 -8.35 0.86
N ARG A 54 -16.32 -7.17 1.18
CA ARG A 54 -15.92 -6.15 0.18
C ARG A 54 -15.04 -6.66 -0.94
N TYR A 55 -14.06 -7.54 -0.66
CA TYR A 55 -13.16 -8.05 -1.70
C TYR A 55 -13.89 -8.93 -2.71
N LYS A 56 -14.88 -9.73 -2.27
CA LYS A 56 -15.71 -10.53 -3.18
C LYS A 56 -16.52 -9.62 -4.10
N CYS A 57 -17.13 -8.57 -3.55
CA CYS A 57 -17.86 -7.58 -4.33
C CYS A 57 -16.94 -6.81 -5.30
N ALA A 58 -15.74 -6.43 -4.84
CA ALA A 58 -14.76 -5.71 -5.64
C ALA A 58 -14.23 -6.52 -6.82
N ILE A 59 -13.90 -7.80 -6.61
CA ILE A 59 -13.48 -8.70 -7.68
C ILE A 59 -14.60 -8.84 -8.71
N ALA A 60 -15.85 -9.05 -8.27
CA ALA A 60 -16.99 -9.15 -9.16
C ALA A 60 -17.26 -7.87 -9.97
N ALA A 61 -17.06 -6.69 -9.35
CA ALA A 61 -17.32 -5.40 -9.99
C ALA A 61 -16.19 -4.93 -10.92
N THR A 62 -14.93 -5.29 -10.64
CA THR A 62 -13.76 -4.74 -11.34
C THR A 62 -13.04 -5.76 -12.22
N SER A 63 -13.27 -7.06 -12.02
CA SER A 63 -12.48 -8.15 -12.61
C SER A 63 -10.99 -8.11 -12.28
N LEU A 64 -10.56 -7.27 -11.32
CA LEU A 64 -9.20 -7.28 -10.80
C LEU A 64 -9.01 -8.44 -9.84
N ASP A 65 -7.81 -9.01 -9.82
CA ASP A 65 -7.47 -10.09 -8.90
C ASP A 65 -7.35 -9.57 -7.45
N TYR A 66 -7.50 -10.50 -6.51
CA TYR A 66 -7.43 -10.20 -5.08
C TYR A 66 -6.12 -9.53 -4.66
N GLN A 67 -4.98 -9.96 -5.21
CA GLN A 67 -3.66 -9.44 -4.83
C GLN A 67 -3.49 -7.99 -5.26
N THR A 68 -3.94 -7.64 -6.47
CA THR A 68 -3.95 -6.26 -6.96
C THR A 68 -4.79 -5.36 -6.07
N LEU A 69 -6.03 -5.75 -5.78
CA LEU A 69 -6.93 -5.00 -4.91
C LEU A 69 -6.37 -4.84 -3.49
N ARG A 70 -5.81 -5.92 -2.93
CA ARG A 70 -5.18 -5.91 -1.61
C ARG A 70 -3.97 -4.96 -1.59
N ASN A 71 -3.15 -4.95 -2.65
CA ASN A 71 -2.02 -4.04 -2.76
C ASN A 71 -2.48 -2.58 -2.81
N TYR A 72 -3.52 -2.26 -3.58
CA TYR A 72 -4.07 -0.91 -3.64
C TYR A 72 -4.56 -0.43 -2.28
N ALA A 73 -5.36 -1.27 -1.58
CA ALA A 73 -5.83 -0.95 -0.24
C ALA A 73 -4.68 -0.78 0.76
N TRP A 74 -3.63 -1.61 0.67
CA TRP A 74 -2.47 -1.51 1.55
C TRP A 74 -1.71 -0.20 1.37
N VAL A 75 -1.41 0.19 0.14
CA VAL A 75 -0.73 1.47 -0.16
C VAL A 75 -1.60 2.66 0.25
N ALA A 76 -2.89 2.63 -0.05
CA ALA A 76 -3.83 3.70 0.33
C ALA A 76 -3.91 3.90 1.86
N ARG A 77 -3.85 2.82 2.66
CA ARG A 77 -3.78 2.93 4.13
C ARG A 77 -2.45 3.51 4.63
N LYS A 78 -1.33 3.18 3.97
CA LYS A 78 -0.01 3.67 4.36
C LYS A 78 0.19 5.14 4.03
N PHE A 79 -0.41 5.61 2.94
CA PHE A 79 -0.32 6.99 2.45
C PHE A 79 -1.70 7.63 2.42
N VAL A 80 -2.07 8.23 3.56
CA VAL A 80 -3.22 9.15 3.64
C VAL A 80 -3.07 10.28 2.62
N PRO A 81 -4.18 10.93 2.17
CA PRO A 81 -4.13 11.93 1.10
C PRO A 81 -3.04 13.00 1.26
N GLU A 82 -2.78 13.45 2.49
CA GLU A 82 -1.79 14.49 2.81
C GLU A 82 -0.34 14.03 2.60
N ARG A 83 -0.09 12.71 2.55
CA ARG A 83 1.23 12.12 2.30
C ARG A 83 1.43 11.69 0.85
N ARG A 84 0.42 11.83 -0.01
CA ARG A 84 0.54 11.46 -1.43
C ARG A 84 1.19 12.60 -2.18
N ARG A 85 2.20 12.29 -2.98
CA ARG A 85 2.89 13.27 -3.82
C ARG A 85 2.30 13.23 -5.22
N GLU A 86 1.67 14.31 -5.65
CA GLU A 86 0.97 14.41 -6.95
C GLU A 86 1.90 14.13 -8.15
N LYS A 87 3.20 14.42 -8.01
CA LYS A 87 4.21 14.15 -9.05
C LYS A 87 4.63 12.68 -9.12
N LEU A 88 4.21 11.84 -8.18
CA LEU A 88 4.58 10.43 -8.09
C LEU A 88 3.35 9.52 -8.15
N SER A 89 3.38 8.55 -9.04
CA SER A 89 2.30 7.56 -9.14
C SER A 89 2.18 6.68 -7.89
N MET A 90 1.01 6.05 -7.71
CA MET A 90 0.75 5.13 -6.59
C MET A 90 1.81 4.04 -6.45
N GLN A 91 2.38 3.57 -7.54
CA GLN A 91 3.36 2.50 -7.47
C GLN A 91 4.74 2.99 -7.00
N HIS A 92 5.10 4.28 -7.13
CA HIS A 92 6.29 4.80 -6.44
C HIS A 92 6.11 4.65 -4.92
N HIS A 93 4.92 4.98 -4.43
CA HIS A 93 4.56 4.81 -3.03
C HIS A 93 4.57 3.33 -2.64
N ALA A 94 4.12 2.43 -3.52
CA ALA A 94 4.17 0.98 -3.29
C ALA A 94 5.59 0.44 -3.08
N GLU A 95 6.61 0.95 -3.80
CA GLU A 95 8.01 0.51 -3.65
C GLU A 95 8.57 0.79 -2.25
N VAL A 96 8.06 1.83 -1.58
CA VAL A 96 8.54 2.27 -0.25
C VAL A 96 7.57 1.98 0.88
N ALA A 97 6.36 1.50 0.58
CA ALA A 97 5.27 1.29 1.56
C ALA A 97 5.64 0.34 2.72
N GLY A 98 6.64 -0.53 2.51
CA GLY A 98 7.18 -1.43 3.53
C GLY A 98 8.33 -0.86 4.38
N LEU A 99 8.84 0.33 4.05
CA LEU A 99 9.94 0.98 4.78
C LEU A 99 9.41 1.76 5.99
N SER A 100 10.32 2.23 6.86
CA SER A 100 9.98 3.15 7.95
C SER A 100 9.42 4.49 7.42
N LEU A 101 8.71 5.24 8.26
CA LEU A 101 8.14 6.53 7.88
C LEU A 101 9.21 7.50 7.36
N GLU A 102 10.35 7.55 8.03
CA GLU A 102 11.48 8.41 7.68
C GLU A 102 12.07 8.03 6.31
N GLU A 103 12.28 6.73 6.08
CA GLU A 103 12.78 6.23 4.79
C GLU A 103 11.78 6.48 3.66
N GLN A 104 10.47 6.32 3.91
CA GLN A 104 9.43 6.67 2.93
C GLN A 104 9.54 8.13 2.50
N GLU A 105 9.59 9.07 3.45
CA GLU A 105 9.70 10.50 3.14
C GLU A 105 11.00 10.85 2.44
N HIS A 106 12.12 10.26 2.88
CA HIS A 106 13.42 10.46 2.24
C HIS A 106 13.40 10.03 0.77
N TRP A 107 12.99 8.78 0.51
CA TRP A 107 13.02 8.21 -0.83
C TRP A 107 12.01 8.85 -1.78
N LEU A 108 10.81 9.19 -1.29
CA LEU A 108 9.82 9.88 -2.10
C LEU A 108 10.24 11.33 -2.41
N SER A 109 10.85 12.04 -1.47
CA SER A 109 11.40 13.38 -1.73
C SER A 109 12.49 13.37 -2.80
N GLN A 110 13.39 12.38 -2.73
CA GLN A 110 14.44 12.22 -3.73
C GLN A 110 13.87 11.85 -5.10
N ALA A 111 12.93 10.91 -5.15
CA ALA A 111 12.29 10.52 -6.41
C ALA A 111 11.55 11.69 -7.08
N GLU A 112 10.88 12.52 -6.30
CA GLU A 112 10.17 13.70 -6.79
C GLU A 112 11.14 14.80 -7.28
N ALA A 113 12.19 15.08 -6.51
CA ALA A 113 13.17 16.12 -6.86
C ALA A 113 13.97 15.77 -8.11
N GLU A 114 14.36 14.49 -8.25
CA GLU A 114 15.23 14.00 -9.32
C GLU A 114 14.47 13.37 -10.50
N GLY A 115 13.13 13.34 -10.43
CA GLY A 115 12.27 12.79 -11.49
C GLY A 115 12.49 11.28 -11.73
N TRP A 116 12.74 10.50 -10.69
CA TRP A 116 13.00 9.07 -10.84
C TRP A 116 11.78 8.30 -11.32
N SER A 117 12.01 7.32 -12.18
CA SER A 117 11.00 6.29 -12.45
C SER A 117 10.85 5.34 -11.26
N ARG A 118 9.73 4.63 -11.19
CA ARG A 118 9.50 3.53 -10.23
C ARG A 118 10.66 2.54 -10.18
N ASN A 119 11.17 2.14 -11.35
CA ASN A 119 12.26 1.16 -11.45
C ASN A 119 13.58 1.73 -10.91
N GLU A 120 13.82 3.02 -11.13
CA GLU A 120 14.97 3.74 -10.58
C GLU A 120 14.88 3.81 -9.05
N LEU A 121 13.72 4.22 -8.52
CA LEU A 121 13.44 4.25 -7.09
C LEU A 121 13.67 2.86 -6.46
N ARG A 122 13.10 1.81 -7.05
CA ARG A 122 13.29 0.42 -6.60
C ARG A 122 14.76 0.01 -6.58
N ARG A 123 15.52 0.36 -7.62
CA ARG A 123 16.95 0.04 -7.68
C ARG A 123 17.72 0.72 -6.55
N ARG A 124 17.40 1.99 -6.28
CA ARG A 124 18.07 2.79 -5.24
C ARG A 124 17.71 2.36 -3.82
N THR A 125 16.43 2.07 -3.55
CA THR A 125 16.02 1.54 -2.24
C THR A 125 16.70 0.22 -1.93
N GLN A 126 16.80 -0.68 -2.92
CA GLN A 126 17.52 -1.95 -2.76
C GLN A 126 19.04 -1.79 -2.63
N ALA A 127 19.63 -0.80 -3.31
CA ALA A 127 21.06 -0.50 -3.17
C ALA A 127 21.38 0.14 -1.79
N GLY A 128 20.48 0.96 -1.26
CA GLY A 128 20.57 1.52 0.10
C GLY A 128 20.46 0.45 1.18
N ALA A 129 19.54 -0.52 1.01
CA ALA A 129 19.41 -1.68 1.89
C ALA A 129 20.67 -2.56 1.94
N LYS A 130 21.54 -2.51 0.92
CA LYS A 130 22.84 -3.20 0.92
C LYS A 130 23.90 -2.50 1.79
N ARG A 131 23.66 -1.29 2.31
CA ARG A 131 24.63 -0.56 3.16
C ARG A 131 24.41 -0.72 4.67
N THR A 132 23.23 -1.12 5.13
CA THR A 132 23.02 -1.90 6.36
C THR A 132 21.62 -2.51 6.25
N PRO A 133 21.45 -3.84 6.12
CA PRO A 133 20.12 -4.42 6.17
C PRO A 133 19.68 -4.43 7.64
N ALA A 134 18.60 -3.72 7.96
CA ALA A 134 17.69 -4.23 8.97
C ALA A 134 17.20 -5.58 8.43
N GLN A 135 17.80 -6.65 8.93
CA GLN A 135 17.65 -8.00 8.38
C GLN A 135 16.20 -8.47 8.60
N ILE A 136 15.36 -8.29 7.57
CA ILE A 136 13.99 -8.81 7.59
C ILE A 136 14.09 -10.33 7.71
N SER A 137 13.81 -10.82 8.92
CA SER A 137 13.85 -12.23 9.26
C SER A 137 12.42 -12.72 9.34
N SER A 138 12.04 -13.64 8.43
CA SER A 138 10.71 -14.25 8.47
C SER A 138 10.68 -15.36 9.53
N VAL A 139 9.80 -15.24 10.52
CA VAL A 139 9.52 -16.31 11.49
C VAL A 139 8.26 -17.04 11.06
N GLN A 140 8.37 -18.34 10.73
CA GLN A 140 7.20 -19.19 10.45
C GLN A 140 6.80 -19.96 11.70
N VAL A 141 5.55 -19.80 12.13
CA VAL A 141 4.99 -20.52 13.27
C VAL A 141 3.88 -21.45 12.77
N ASN A 142 4.09 -22.76 12.88
CA ASN A 142 3.06 -23.74 12.63
C ASN A 142 2.18 -23.91 13.87
N VAL A 143 0.95 -23.41 13.80
CA VAL A 143 -0.04 -23.53 14.88
C VAL A 143 -1.15 -24.50 14.52
N ARG A 144 -1.66 -25.23 15.52
CA ARG A 144 -2.88 -26.03 15.38
C ARG A 144 -4.07 -25.10 15.10
N GLY A 145 -5.06 -25.59 14.34
CA GLY A 145 -6.25 -24.83 13.96
C GLY A 145 -6.98 -24.20 15.15
N SER A 146 -7.15 -24.96 16.24
CA SER A 146 -7.76 -24.45 17.48
C SER A 146 -7.02 -23.24 18.06
N ARG A 147 -5.68 -23.22 18.03
CA ARG A 147 -4.89 -22.09 18.52
C ARG A 147 -5.04 -20.86 17.60
N LYS A 148 -5.07 -21.08 16.28
CA LYS A 148 -5.32 -20.02 15.31
C LYS A 148 -6.69 -19.36 15.54
N GLU A 149 -7.73 -20.15 15.77
CA GLU A 149 -9.09 -19.63 16.04
C GLU A 149 -9.14 -18.78 17.31
N HIS A 150 -8.44 -19.18 18.37
CA HIS A 150 -8.36 -18.38 19.61
C HIS A 150 -7.64 -17.05 19.38
N TRP A 151 -6.53 -17.05 18.64
CA TRP A 151 -5.80 -15.81 18.31
C TRP A 151 -6.63 -14.89 17.40
N GLN A 152 -7.36 -15.46 16.45
CA GLN A 152 -8.26 -14.70 15.59
C GLN A 152 -9.36 -14.01 16.40
N LYS A 153 -10.02 -14.73 17.32
CA LYS A 153 -11.02 -14.14 18.22
C LYS A 153 -10.43 -13.05 19.13
N ALA A 154 -9.22 -13.26 19.64
CA ALA A 154 -8.55 -12.26 20.47
C ALA A 154 -8.22 -10.99 19.66
N ALA A 155 -7.71 -11.15 18.44
CA ALA A 155 -7.44 -10.04 17.52
C ALA A 155 -8.72 -9.25 17.19
N GLU A 156 -9.80 -9.94 16.86
CA GLU A 156 -11.12 -9.35 16.61
C GLU A 156 -11.64 -8.58 17.82
N SER A 157 -11.49 -9.13 19.04
CA SER A 157 -11.90 -8.45 20.28
C SER A 157 -11.09 -7.18 20.58
N SER A 158 -9.87 -7.09 20.05
CA SER A 158 -9.02 -5.88 20.12
C SER A 158 -9.18 -4.98 18.89
N GLY A 159 -10.09 -5.28 17.97
CA GLY A 159 -10.30 -4.52 16.73
C GLY A 159 -9.15 -4.60 15.74
N MET A 160 -8.29 -5.61 15.85
CA MET A 160 -7.08 -5.78 15.05
C MET A 160 -7.18 -6.98 14.11
N GLU A 161 -6.47 -6.90 12.98
CA GLU A 161 -6.23 -8.06 12.12
C GLU A 161 -5.24 -9.03 12.80
N LEU A 162 -5.37 -10.33 12.55
CA LEU A 162 -4.60 -11.36 13.25
C LEU A 162 -3.09 -11.15 13.19
N VAL A 163 -2.54 -10.75 12.03
CA VAL A 163 -1.09 -10.56 11.87
C VAL A 163 -0.59 -9.36 12.67
N ASP A 164 -1.34 -8.26 12.64
CA ASP A 164 -0.98 -7.04 13.38
C ASP A 164 -1.09 -7.28 14.88
N TRP A 165 -2.17 -7.96 15.32
CA TRP A 165 -2.36 -8.36 16.72
C TRP A 165 -1.25 -9.28 17.21
N ILE A 166 -0.82 -10.27 16.42
CA ILE A 166 0.30 -11.16 16.77
C ILE A 166 1.59 -10.35 16.94
N GLY A 167 1.90 -9.43 16.02
CA GLY A 167 3.09 -8.58 16.11
C GLY A 167 3.10 -7.76 17.41
N THR A 168 2.04 -6.98 17.64
CA THR A 168 1.93 -6.12 18.83
C THR A 168 1.94 -6.90 20.14
N THR A 169 1.31 -8.08 20.17
CA THR A 169 1.29 -8.93 21.36
C THR A 169 2.68 -9.48 21.67
N LEU A 170 3.41 -9.93 20.65
CA LEU A 170 4.79 -10.44 20.82
C LEU A 170 5.75 -9.33 21.25
N ASP A 171 5.65 -8.15 20.67
CA ASP A 171 6.47 -6.99 21.05
C ASP A 171 6.24 -6.59 22.51
N THR A 172 4.97 -6.54 22.94
CA THR A 172 4.58 -6.24 24.31
C THR A 172 5.13 -7.28 25.29
N ALA A 173 4.99 -8.56 24.97
CA ALA A 173 5.51 -9.65 25.78
C ALA A 173 7.05 -9.63 25.87
N ALA A 174 7.73 -9.32 24.76
CA ALA A 174 9.18 -9.16 24.72
C ALA A 174 9.64 -7.99 25.60
N GLN A 175 8.95 -6.85 25.52
CA GLN A 175 9.25 -5.68 26.35
C GLN A 175 9.12 -6.00 27.84
N HIS A 176 8.02 -6.64 28.26
CA HIS A 176 7.85 -7.07 29.65
C HIS A 176 8.92 -8.05 30.11
N ALA A 177 9.29 -9.01 29.26
CA ALA A 177 10.35 -9.97 29.58
C ALA A 177 11.71 -9.28 29.76
N LEU A 178 12.06 -8.34 28.89
CA LEU A 178 13.32 -7.59 28.96
C LEU A 178 13.37 -6.67 30.19
N THR A 179 12.28 -5.96 30.51
CA THR A 179 12.20 -5.12 31.71
C THR A 179 12.34 -5.94 32.99
N SER A 180 11.72 -7.13 33.06
CA SER A 180 11.83 -8.02 34.23
C SER A 180 13.22 -8.60 34.48
N VAL A 181 14.09 -8.63 33.45
CA VAL A 181 15.48 -9.11 33.56
C VAL A 181 16.40 -8.03 34.10
N VAL A 182 16.17 -6.76 33.74
CA VAL A 182 16.97 -5.61 34.22
C VAL A 182 16.75 -5.40 35.73
N GLU A 183 15.51 -5.47 36.20
CA GLU A 183 15.18 -5.32 37.63
C GLU A 183 15.81 -6.41 38.52
N LYS A 184 16.04 -7.61 37.99
CA LYS A 184 16.73 -8.70 38.72
C LYS A 184 18.24 -8.54 38.76
N ALA A 185 18.84 -7.84 37.80
CA ALA A 185 20.28 -7.62 37.73
C ALA A 185 20.74 -6.44 38.62
N GLU A 186 19.87 -5.46 38.86
CA GLU A 186 20.15 -4.31 39.75
C GLU A 186 19.95 -4.63 41.25
N ALA A 187 19.36 -5.80 41.57
CA ALA A 187 19.12 -6.28 42.92
C ALA A 187 20.19 -7.26 43.45
N GLN A 188 21.30 -7.45 42.71
CA GLN A 188 22.47 -8.27 43.08
C GLN A 188 23.74 -7.42 43.18
#